data_AF-A0A6N7VCC3-F1
#
_entry.id   AF-A0A6N7VCC3-F1
#
_cell.length_a   1.000
_cell.length_b   1.000
_cell.length_c   1.000
_cell.angle_alpha   90.00
_cell.angle_beta   90.00
_cell.angle_gamma   90.00
#
_symmetry.space_group_name_H-M   'P 1'
#
loop_
_entity.id
_entity.type
_entity.pdbx_description
1 polymer ?
#
loop_
_entity_poly.entity_id
_entity_poly.type
_entity_poly.pdbx_seq_one_letter_code
_entity_poly.pdbx_strand_id
1 'polypeptide(L)' 'MTILKIIIIMLGVTFSIFGYLIFFKKNYKLINNFEVDYKAGRKTESYAKKVGIIELIIGIVLTLVGLFIIIIK' A
#
# COMPACT_ATOMS: atom_id res chain seq x y z
N MET A 1 8.17 -3.59 23.30
CA MET A 1 7.91 -4.49 22.15
C MET A 1 6.48 -4.40 21.63
N THR A 2 5.45 -4.32 22.48
CA THR A 2 4.02 -4.26 22.04
C THR A 2 3.71 -3.08 21.11
N ILE A 3 4.21 -1.88 21.42
CA ILE A 3 4.01 -0.68 20.59
C ILE A 3 4.54 -0.90 19.16
N LEU A 4 5.71 -1.53 19.01
CA LEU A 4 6.28 -1.84 17.70
C LEU A 4 5.39 -2.81 16.91
N LYS A 5 4.84 -3.85 17.57
CA LYS A 5 3.91 -4.80 16.93
C LYS A 5 2.65 -4.08 16.40
N ILE A 6 2.11 -3.15 17.19
CA ILE A 6 0.95 -2.33 16.80
C ILE A 6 1.29 -1.44 15.61
N ILE A 7 2.46 -0.77 15.62
CA ILE A 7 2.92 0.07 14.50
C ILE A 7 3.03 -0.75 13.21
N ILE A 8 3.62 -1.95 13.25
CA ILE A 8 3.77 -2.82 12.07
C ILE A 8 2.40 -3.17 11.47
N ILE A 9 1.43 -3.53 12.31
CA ILE A 9 0.08 -3.87 11.85
C ILE A 9 -0.62 -2.63 11.26
N MET A 10 -0.54 -1.48 11.93
CA MET A 10 -1.13 -0.24 11.40
C MET A 10 -0.52 0.15 10.04
N LEU A 11 0.79 0.00 9.87
CA LEU A 11 1.45 0.20 8.59
C LEU A 11 0.95 -0.79 7.54
N GLY A 12 0.91 -2.08 7.86
CA GLY A 12 0.42 -3.12 6.95
C GLY A 12 -1.02 -2.87 6.48
N VAL A 13 -1.91 -2.51 7.40
CA VAL A 13 -3.29 -2.13 7.08
C VAL A 13 -3.34 -0.89 6.19
N THR A 14 -2.55 0.15 6.50
CA THR A 14 -2.52 1.39 5.73
C THR A 14 -2.07 1.15 4.29
N PHE A 15 -0.96 0.42 4.09
CA PHE A 15 -0.49 0.03 2.75
C PHE A 15 -1.50 -0.84 2.00
N SER A 16 -2.20 -1.75 2.70
CA SER A 16 -3.24 -2.58 2.08
C SER A 16 -4.41 -1.71 1.59
N ILE A 17 -4.83 -0.73 2.38
CA ILE A 17 -5.91 0.20 2.01
C ILE A 17 -5.48 1.05 0.80
N PHE A 18 -4.28 1.61 0.80
CA PHE A 18 -3.78 2.38 -0.34
C PHE A 18 -3.66 1.51 -1.61
N GLY A 19 -3.04 0.34 -1.50
CA GLY A 19 -2.93 -0.60 -2.62
C GLY A 19 -4.30 -1.00 -3.17
N TYR A 20 -5.29 -1.27 -2.30
CA TYR A 20 -6.67 -1.56 -2.71
C TYR A 20 -7.31 -0.39 -3.46
N LEU A 21 -7.21 0.82 -2.90
CA LEU A 21 -7.81 2.02 -3.49
C LEU A 21 -7.16 2.36 -4.84
N ILE A 22 -5.85 2.23 -4.95
CA ILE A 22 -5.11 2.49 -6.19
C ILE A 22 -5.45 1.43 -7.24
N PHE A 23 -5.33 0.14 -6.91
CA PHE A 23 -5.48 -0.93 -7.90
C PHE A 23 -6.94 -1.18 -8.31
N PHE A 24 -7.83 -1.40 -7.33
CA PHE A 24 -9.22 -1.79 -7.59
C PHE A 24 -10.15 -0.60 -7.78
N LYS A 25 -9.99 0.46 -6.98
CA LYS A 25 -10.83 1.67 -7.09
C LYS A 25 -10.26 2.72 -8.05
N LYS A 26 -9.11 2.46 -8.67
CA LYS A 26 -8.41 3.37 -9.59
C LYS A 26 -8.19 4.78 -9.02
N ASN A 27 -8.01 4.88 -7.71
CA ASN A 27 -7.86 6.15 -7.00
C ASN A 27 -6.41 6.67 -7.10
N TYR A 28 -5.98 7.02 -8.31
CA TYR A 28 -4.57 7.32 -8.61
C TYR A 28 -4.06 8.63 -8.03
N LYS A 29 -4.94 9.50 -7.51
CA LYS A 29 -4.53 10.72 -6.76
C LYS A 29 -3.76 10.42 -5.47
N LEU A 30 -3.82 9.17 -4.98
CA LEU A 30 -3.01 8.71 -3.86
C LEU A 30 -1.52 8.57 -4.25
N ILE A 31 -1.23 8.41 -5.54
CA ILE A 31 0.14 8.39 -6.04
C ILE A 31 0.62 9.83 -6.20
N ASN A 32 1.75 10.16 -5.58
CA ASN A 32 2.26 11.51 -5.57
C ASN A 32 2.46 12.07 -7.00
N ASN A 33 1.97 13.30 -7.21
CA ASN A 33 2.00 14.04 -8.47
C ASN A 33 1.42 13.29 -9.68
N PHE A 34 0.63 12.23 -9.48
CA PHE A 34 0.21 11.35 -10.56
C PHE A 34 -0.59 12.06 -11.65
N GLU A 35 -1.53 12.92 -11.27
CA GLU A 35 -2.39 13.59 -12.25
C GLU A 35 -1.60 14.50 -13.20
N VAL A 36 -0.64 15.26 -12.65
CA VAL A 36 0.23 16.15 -13.42
C VAL A 36 1.13 15.34 -14.36
N ASP A 37 1.72 14.26 -13.84
CA ASP A 37 2.60 13.38 -14.62
C ASP A 37 1.82 12.58 -15.68
N TYR A 38 0.58 12.20 -15.40
CA TYR A 38 -0.28 11.49 -16.34
C TYR A 38 -0.70 12.39 -17.50
N LYS A 39 -1.12 13.63 -17.20
CA LYS A 39 -1.43 14.65 -18.23
C LYS A 39 -0.23 14.98 -19.11
N ALA A 40 0.97 14.93 -18.55
CA ALA A 40 2.21 15.15 -19.29
C ALA A 40 2.77 13.89 -19.97
N GLY A 41 2.06 12.75 -19.94
CA GLY A 41 2.50 11.49 -20.56
C GLY A 41 3.67 10.79 -19.85
N ARG A 42 4.10 11.25 -18.67
CA ARG A 42 5.22 10.69 -17.90
C ARG A 42 4.83 9.45 -17.08
N LYS A 43 3.56 9.35 -16.67
CA LYS A 43 3.01 8.18 -15.97
C LYS A 43 1.80 7.63 -16.73
N THR A 44 1.52 6.35 -16.54
CA THR A 44 0.42 5.65 -17.21
C THR A 44 -0.52 4.97 -16.19
N GLU A 45 -1.70 4.56 -16.64
CA GLU A 45 -2.59 3.73 -15.81
C GLU A 45 -1.91 2.42 -15.41
N SER A 46 -1.15 1.81 -16.32
CA SER A 46 -0.39 0.58 -16.05
C SER A 46 0.65 0.79 -14.94
N TYR A 47 1.34 1.94 -14.94
CA TYR A 47 2.23 2.32 -13.85
C TYR A 47 1.46 2.41 -12.51
N ALA A 48 0.32 3.10 -12.49
CA ALA A 48 -0.46 3.22 -11.26
C ALA A 48 -0.96 1.87 -10.73
N LYS A 49 -1.41 0.99 -11.64
CA LYS A 49 -1.81 -0.38 -11.27
C LYS A 49 -0.64 -1.17 -10.67
N LYS A 50 0.56 -1.05 -11.23
CA LYS A 50 1.77 -1.68 -10.66
C LYS A 50 2.06 -1.15 -9.26
N VAL A 51 1.99 0.15 -9.04
CA VAL A 51 2.16 0.76 -7.71
C VAL A 51 1.14 0.21 -6.72
N GLY A 52 -0.15 0.18 -7.09
CA GLY A 52 -1.21 -0.35 -6.23
C GLY A 52 -1.01 -1.82 -5.85
N ILE A 53 -0.55 -2.68 -6.79
CA ILE A 53 -0.22 -4.07 -6.48
C ILE A 53 0.95 -4.16 -5.50
N ILE A 54 2.02 -3.38 -5.72
CA ILE A 54 3.20 -3.38 -4.84
C ILE A 54 2.81 -2.97 -3.42
N GLU A 55 2.04 -1.88 -3.28
CA GLU A 55 1.54 -1.43 -1.97
C GLU A 55 0.65 -2.49 -1.30
N LEU A 56 -0.22 -3.15 -2.06
CA LEU A 56 -1.08 -4.19 -1.53
C LEU A 56 -0.28 -5.40 -1.01
N ILE A 57 0.74 -5.84 -1.77
CA ILE A 57 1.62 -6.94 -1.36
C ILE A 57 2.40 -6.55 -0.09
N ILE A 58 2.99 -5.36 -0.05
CA ILE A 58 3.71 -4.85 1.13
C ILE A 58 2.76 -4.83 2.34
N GLY A 59 1.54 -4.33 2.15
CA GLY A 59 0.53 -4.26 3.20
C GLY A 59 0.16 -5.64 3.77
N ILE A 60 -0.09 -6.62 2.90
CA ILE A 60 -0.41 -8.00 3.30
C ILE A 60 0.77 -8.62 4.06
N VAL A 61 1.99 -8.52 3.52
CA VAL A 61 3.19 -9.08 4.14
C VAL A 61 3.42 -8.47 5.53
N LEU A 62 3.38 -7.15 5.66
CA LEU A 62 3.55 -6.47 6.95
C LEU A 62 2.47 -6.86 7.96
N THR A 63 1.22 -6.99 7.51
CA THR A 63 0.11 -7.41 8.39
C THR A 63 0.33 -8.83 8.89
N LEU A 64 0.67 -9.78 8.01
CA LEU A 64 0.95 -11.17 8.38
C LEU A 64 2.15 -11.28 9.33
N VAL A 65 3.24 -10.56 9.06
CA VAL A 65 4.41 -10.51 9.94
C VAL A 65 4.02 -9.91 11.30
N GLY A 66 3.26 -8.82 11.33
CA GLY A 66 2.77 -8.20 12.57
C GLY A 66 1.93 -9.16 13.41
N LEU A 67 1.00 -9.89 12.79
CA LEU A 67 0.18 -10.91 13.44
C LEU A 67 1.02 -12.09 13.94
N PHE A 68 1.95 -12.59 13.14
CA PHE A 68 2.85 -13.68 13.50
C PHE A 68 3.67 -13.35 14.75
N ILE A 69 4.23 -12.13 14.79
CA ILE A 69 5.00 -11.63 15.94
C ILE A 69 4.11 -11.49 17.20
N ILE A 70 2.80 -11.20 17.06
CA ILE A 70 1.88 -11.20 18.20
C ILE A 70 1.66 -12.62 18.74
N ILE A 71 1.44 -13.58 17.84
CA ILE A 71 1.08 -14.96 18.19
C ILE A 71 2.23 -15.70 18.88
N ILE A 72 3.47 -15.55 18.38
CA ILE A 72 4.62 -16.33 18.85
C ILE A 72 5.26 -15.78 20.15
N LYS A 73 4.73 -14.67 20.66
CA LYS A 73 5.16 -13.92 21.85
C LYS A 73 6.57 -13.35 21.76
#